data_AF-A0A535XM35-F1
#
_entry.id   AF-A0A535XM35-F1
#
_cell.length_a   1.000
_cell.length_b   1.000
_cell.length_c   1.000
_cell.angle_alpha   90.00
_cell.angle_beta   90.00
_cell.angle_gamma   90.00
#
_symmetry.space_group_name_H-M   'P 1'
#
loop_
_entity.id
_entity.type
_entity.pdbx_description
1 polymer ?
#
loop_
_entity_poly.entity_id
_entity_poly.type
_entity_poly.pdbx_seq_one_letter_code
_entity_poly.pdbx_strand_id
1 'polypeptide(L)'
;MLRRQKAETAFAQATDKAAKGGGASLLLVDLDNLQVLNEKGGRDLGDAAIAAATRILRARAKAEGWTFERVGGDEFALLAPGVSLETAFLRAEHLRTELATALRRAIPARFGASATVGVANAPRDAKTGEQLMRKADLALYAAKEQGGNTVGLTPADDMVLKSSYYSAAQLARLKALAERKKTKEAVLLREGLEDVLRKYDRD
;
A
#
# COMPACT_ATOMS: atom_id res chain seq x y z
N MET A 1 -15.12 -12.93 2.29
CA MET A 1 -13.88 -13.71 2.20
C MET A 1 -13.50 -14.07 0.76
N LEU A 2 -14.32 -14.80 0.00
CA LEU A 2 -13.97 -15.26 -1.37
C LEU A 2 -13.62 -14.17 -2.40
N ARG A 3 -14.31 -13.02 -2.40
CA ARG A 3 -14.04 -11.91 -3.34
C ARG A 3 -12.71 -11.19 -3.05
N ARG A 4 -12.33 -11.11 -1.77
CA ARG A 4 -11.07 -10.48 -1.33
C ARG A 4 -9.87 -11.35 -1.68
N GLN A 5 -9.99 -12.65 -1.43
CA GLN A 5 -8.95 -13.63 -1.75
C GLN A 5 -8.72 -13.75 -3.26
N LYS A 6 -9.77 -13.71 -4.09
CA LYS A 6 -9.64 -13.68 -5.56
C LYS A 6 -8.98 -12.40 -6.10
N ALA A 7 -9.29 -11.24 -5.51
CA ALA A 7 -8.71 -9.96 -5.95
C ALA A 7 -7.22 -9.84 -5.55
N GLU A 8 -6.86 -10.29 -4.34
CA GLU A 8 -5.47 -10.42 -3.90
C GLU A 8 -4.67 -11.36 -4.84
N THR A 9 -5.24 -12.51 -5.23
CA THR A 9 -4.60 -13.43 -6.18
C THR A 9 -4.47 -12.83 -7.59
N ALA A 10 -5.48 -12.13 -8.09
CA ALA A 10 -5.46 -11.54 -9.44
C ALA A 10 -4.46 -10.39 -9.55
N PHE A 11 -4.37 -9.53 -8.53
CA PHE A 11 -3.38 -8.45 -8.50
C PHE A 11 -1.96 -9.01 -8.39
N ALA A 12 -1.74 -10.01 -7.54
CA ALA A 12 -0.44 -10.69 -7.44
C ALA A 12 -0.02 -11.36 -8.76
N GLN A 13 -0.95 -11.98 -9.49
CA GLN A 13 -0.66 -12.53 -10.82
C GLN A 13 -0.35 -11.43 -11.84
N ALA A 14 -1.07 -10.30 -11.78
CA ALA A 14 -0.83 -9.17 -12.68
C ALA A 14 0.53 -8.52 -12.43
N THR A 15 0.93 -8.33 -11.17
CA THR A 15 2.25 -7.78 -10.82
C THR A 15 3.37 -8.70 -11.29
N ASP A 16 3.22 -10.02 -11.09
CA ASP A 16 4.25 -10.99 -11.48
C ASP A 16 4.38 -11.10 -13.00
N LYS A 17 3.27 -11.07 -13.74
CA LYS A 17 3.27 -11.01 -15.20
C LYS A 17 3.91 -9.72 -15.72
N ALA A 18 3.57 -8.58 -15.12
CA ALA A 18 4.08 -7.29 -15.57
C ALA A 18 5.58 -7.11 -15.28
N ALA A 19 6.06 -7.59 -14.13
CA ALA A 19 7.48 -7.61 -13.80
C ALA A 19 8.31 -8.44 -14.80
N LYS A 20 7.75 -9.55 -15.31
CA LYS A 20 8.40 -10.43 -16.29
C LYS A 20 8.22 -9.98 -17.75
N GLY A 21 7.15 -9.26 -18.06
CA GLY A 21 6.69 -8.97 -19.42
C GLY A 21 6.94 -7.55 -19.92
N GLY A 22 8.15 -7.01 -19.72
CA GLY A 22 8.56 -5.68 -20.24
C GLY A 22 8.72 -4.58 -19.18
N GLY A 23 8.54 -4.92 -17.91
CA GLY A 23 8.71 -4.00 -16.79
C GLY A 23 7.42 -3.29 -16.40
N ALA A 24 7.36 -2.84 -15.15
CA ALA A 24 6.20 -2.16 -14.60
C ALA A 24 6.58 -1.32 -13.38
N SER A 25 5.88 -0.21 -13.20
CA SER A 25 5.94 0.54 -11.96
C SER A 25 4.73 0.23 -11.10
N LEU A 26 4.96 0.15 -9.79
CA LEU A 26 3.93 -0.05 -8.78
C LEU A 26 3.90 1.18 -7.89
N LEU A 27 2.70 1.71 -7.68
CA LEU A 27 2.43 2.79 -6.74
C LEU A 27 1.61 2.21 -5.59
N LEU A 28 2.11 2.32 -4.36
CA LEU A 28 1.34 2.08 -3.15
C LEU A 28 0.96 3.41 -2.53
N VAL A 29 -0.33 3.58 -2.25
CA VAL A 29 -0.90 4.82 -1.74
C VAL A 29 -1.54 4.54 -0.39
N ASP A 30 -1.27 5.39 0.59
CA ASP A 30 -1.86 5.30 1.92
C ASP A 30 -2.34 6.70 2.38
N LEU A 31 -3.50 6.73 3.02
CA LEU A 31 -4.05 7.96 3.60
C LEU A 31 -3.41 8.26 4.96
N ASP A 32 -2.74 9.40 5.05
CA ASP A 32 -1.99 9.76 6.25
C ASP A 32 -2.94 9.99 7.43
N ASN A 33 -2.60 9.42 8.59
CA ASN A 33 -3.28 9.63 9.87
C ASN A 33 -4.79 9.30 9.86
N LEU A 34 -5.24 8.35 9.04
CA LEU A 34 -6.67 7.97 8.99
C LEU A 34 -7.21 7.52 10.37
N GLN A 35 -6.40 6.82 11.17
CA GLN A 35 -6.79 6.46 12.54
C GLN A 35 -7.10 7.70 13.38
N VAL A 36 -6.25 8.73 13.33
CA VAL A 36 -6.47 9.99 14.07
C VAL A 36 -7.72 10.71 13.55
N LEU A 37 -7.96 10.68 12.25
CA LEU A 37 -9.20 11.20 11.66
C LEU A 37 -10.43 10.48 12.23
N ASN A 38 -10.39 9.15 12.31
CA ASN A 38 -11.48 8.35 12.87
C ASN A 38 -11.71 8.66 14.36
N GLU A 39 -10.64 8.82 15.14
CA GLU A 39 -10.71 9.12 16.57
C GLU A 39 -11.28 10.52 16.85
N LYS A 40 -10.91 11.51 16.05
CA LYS A 40 -11.33 12.92 16.26
C LYS A 40 -12.61 13.30 15.53
N GLY A 41 -12.86 12.70 14.37
CA GLY A 41 -13.94 13.06 13.45
C GLY A 41 -15.03 12.01 13.30
N GLY A 42 -14.85 10.83 13.91
CA GLY A 42 -15.76 9.70 13.77
C GLY A 42 -15.45 8.85 12.52
N ARG A 43 -15.87 7.58 12.57
CA ARG A 43 -15.62 6.61 11.49
C ARG A 43 -16.25 7.02 10.16
N ASP A 44 -17.42 7.65 10.18
CA ASP A 44 -18.09 8.14 8.98
C ASP A 44 -17.21 9.12 8.19
N LEU A 45 -16.37 9.89 8.89
CA LEU A 45 -15.46 10.82 8.25
C LEU A 45 -14.25 10.12 7.61
N GLY A 46 -13.72 9.08 8.27
CA GLY A 46 -12.70 8.23 7.65
C GLY A 46 -13.22 7.46 6.46
N ASP A 47 -14.46 6.97 6.53
CA ASP A 47 -15.13 6.30 5.42
C ASP A 47 -15.34 7.27 4.24
N ALA A 48 -15.69 8.53 4.50
CA ALA A 48 -15.78 9.57 3.48
C ALA A 48 -14.40 9.85 2.82
N ALA A 49 -13.33 9.91 3.60
CA ALA A 49 -11.97 10.07 3.08
C ALA A 49 -11.55 8.89 2.19
N ILE A 50 -11.77 7.66 2.65
CA ILE A 50 -11.51 6.43 1.88
C ILE A 50 -12.32 6.42 0.58
N ALA A 51 -13.60 6.78 0.64
CA ALA A 51 -14.48 6.79 -0.54
C ALA A 51 -13.99 7.81 -1.57
N ALA A 52 -13.59 9.01 -1.13
CA ALA A 52 -13.03 10.04 -1.99
C ALA A 52 -11.73 9.59 -2.66
N ALA A 53 -10.81 8.99 -1.89
CA ALA A 53 -9.56 8.45 -2.41
C ALA A 53 -9.81 7.32 -3.42
N THR A 54 -10.66 6.34 -3.05
CA THR A 54 -11.03 5.22 -3.92
C THR A 54 -11.55 5.69 -5.27
N ARG A 55 -12.42 6.72 -5.27
CA ARG A 55 -13.00 7.27 -6.50
C ARG A 55 -11.93 7.87 -7.41
N ILE A 56 -11.04 8.70 -6.87
CA ILE A 56 -9.98 9.36 -7.65
C ILE A 56 -8.97 8.34 -8.17
N LEU A 57 -8.47 7.46 -7.30
CA LEU A 57 -7.48 6.45 -7.67
C LEU A 57 -8.02 5.50 -8.75
N ARG A 58 -9.27 5.03 -8.60
CA ARG A 58 -9.90 4.17 -9.60
C ARG A 58 -10.12 4.90 -10.92
N ALA A 59 -10.55 6.15 -10.90
CA ALA A 59 -10.74 6.94 -12.12
C ALA A 59 -9.42 7.16 -12.85
N ARG A 60 -8.34 7.46 -12.11
CA ARG A 60 -7.00 7.66 -12.66
C ARG A 60 -6.42 6.38 -13.22
N ALA A 61 -6.53 5.27 -12.48
CA ALA A 61 -6.10 3.97 -12.99
C ALA A 61 -6.80 3.61 -14.30
N LYS A 62 -8.13 3.82 -14.36
CA LYS A 62 -8.90 3.57 -15.58
C LYS A 62 -8.44 4.44 -16.76
N ALA A 63 -8.20 5.73 -16.54
CA ALA A 63 -7.77 6.66 -17.59
C ALA A 63 -6.38 6.30 -18.15
N GLU A 64 -5.50 5.78 -17.30
CA GLU A 64 -4.14 5.40 -17.66
C GLU A 64 -4.01 3.94 -18.15
N GLY A 65 -5.09 3.16 -18.12
CA GLY A 65 -5.05 1.72 -18.41
C GLY A 65 -4.30 0.91 -17.34
N TRP A 66 -4.22 1.43 -16.12
CA TRP A 66 -3.57 0.77 -14.98
C TRP A 66 -4.54 -0.12 -14.21
N THR A 67 -3.99 -1.11 -13.50
CA THR A 67 -4.76 -1.94 -12.57
C THR A 67 -4.84 -1.25 -11.22
N PHE A 68 -6.03 -1.15 -10.65
CA PHE A 68 -6.28 -0.60 -9.31
C PHE A 68 -6.80 -1.67 -8.36
N GLU A 69 -6.25 -1.70 -7.15
CA GLU A 69 -6.70 -2.56 -6.06
C GLU A 69 -6.71 -1.79 -4.73
N ARG A 70 -7.66 -2.10 -3.84
CA ARG A 70 -7.65 -1.62 -2.45
C ARG A 70 -7.12 -2.75 -1.57
N VAL A 71 -5.84 -2.65 -1.19
CA VAL A 71 -5.09 -3.70 -0.48
C VAL A 71 -5.49 -3.77 1.00
N GLY A 72 -5.95 -2.64 1.56
CA GLY A 72 -6.23 -2.49 2.99
C GLY A 72 -7.36 -1.51 3.31
N GLY A 73 -7.40 -1.06 4.58
CA GLY A 73 -8.36 -0.06 5.02
C GLY A 73 -8.18 1.25 4.24
N ASP A 74 -7.04 1.89 4.43
CA ASP A 74 -6.56 3.12 3.80
C ASP A 74 -5.53 2.89 2.68
N GLU A 75 -5.14 1.64 2.45
CA GLU A 75 -4.08 1.29 1.52
C GLU A 75 -4.60 0.88 0.15
N PHE A 76 -3.99 1.43 -0.89
CA PHE A 76 -4.34 1.21 -2.29
C PHE A 76 -3.09 0.90 -3.11
N ALA A 77 -3.27 0.16 -4.19
CA ALA A 77 -2.21 -0.17 -5.14
C ALA A 77 -2.63 0.15 -6.57
N LEU A 78 -1.71 0.74 -7.34
CA LEU A 78 -1.85 0.95 -8.77
C LEU A 78 -0.66 0.31 -9.48
N LEU A 79 -0.95 -0.63 -10.39
CA LEU A 79 0.06 -1.27 -11.23
C LEU A 79 0.04 -0.63 -12.62
N ALA A 80 1.18 -0.10 -13.03
CA ALA A 80 1.41 0.63 -14.27
C ALA A 80 2.35 -0.16 -15.20
N PRO A 81 1.82 -1.03 -16.09
CA PRO A 81 2.63 -1.83 -16.99
C PRO A 81 3.39 -0.95 -18.00
N GLY A 82 4.67 -1.25 -18.25
CA GLY A 82 5.49 -0.54 -19.23
C GLY A 82 5.82 0.92 -18.89
N VAL A 83 5.48 1.39 -17.68
CA VAL A 83 5.75 2.76 -17.25
C VAL A 83 7.09 2.82 -16.50
N SER A 84 8.00 3.70 -16.95
CA SER A 84 9.30 3.90 -16.29
C SER A 84 9.15 4.42 -14.86
N LEU A 85 10.20 4.30 -14.05
CA LEU A 85 10.16 4.79 -12.68
C LEU A 85 9.93 6.30 -12.62
N GLU A 86 10.65 7.06 -13.44
CA GLU A 86 10.61 8.52 -13.49
C GLU A 86 9.20 9.00 -13.88
N THR A 87 8.62 8.36 -14.90
CA THR A 87 7.26 8.67 -15.34
C THR A 87 6.24 8.33 -14.26
N ALA A 88 6.40 7.18 -13.59
CA ALA A 88 5.52 6.78 -12.49
C ALA A 88 5.63 7.73 -11.30
N PHE A 89 6.83 8.18 -10.96
CA PHE A 89 7.07 9.16 -9.89
C PHE A 89 6.38 10.50 -10.18
N LEU A 90 6.53 11.05 -11.39
CA LEU A 90 5.85 12.29 -11.76
C LEU A 90 4.32 12.15 -11.73
N ARG A 91 3.80 11.03 -12.23
CA ARG A 91 2.37 10.72 -12.17
C ARG A 91 1.89 10.54 -10.73
N ALA A 92 2.70 9.96 -9.86
CA ALA A 92 2.41 9.81 -8.43
C ALA A 92 2.31 11.17 -7.74
N GLU A 93 3.20 12.13 -8.06
CA GLU A 93 3.12 13.48 -7.49
C GLU A 93 1.83 14.19 -7.93
N HIS A 94 1.49 14.11 -9.22
CA HIS A 94 0.23 14.66 -9.70
C HIS A 94 -0.96 14.00 -8.98
N LEU A 95 -0.97 12.67 -8.89
CA LEU A 95 -2.01 11.92 -8.19
C LEU A 95 -2.14 12.32 -6.72
N ARG A 96 -1.02 12.55 -6.03
CA ARG A 96 -0.98 13.00 -4.62
C ARG A 96 -1.64 14.38 -4.46
N THR A 97 -1.35 15.32 -5.34
CA THR A 97 -1.97 16.66 -5.30
C THR A 97 -3.48 16.63 -5.58
N GLU A 98 -3.92 15.74 -6.47
CA GLU A 98 -5.34 15.54 -6.75
C GLU A 98 -6.07 14.88 -5.58
N LEU A 99 -5.44 13.88 -4.94
CA LEU A 99 -5.94 13.28 -3.72
C LEU A 99 -6.09 14.33 -2.62
N ALA A 100 -5.08 15.16 -2.38
CA ALA A 100 -5.17 16.25 -1.40
C ALA A 100 -6.34 17.20 -1.70
N THR A 101 -6.62 17.46 -2.98
CA THR A 101 -7.78 18.28 -3.39
C THR A 101 -9.11 17.57 -3.17
N ALA A 102 -9.20 16.29 -3.49
CA ALA A 102 -10.40 15.50 -3.28
C ALA A 102 -10.71 15.30 -1.79
N LEU A 103 -9.69 15.05 -0.98
CA LEU A 103 -9.80 14.90 0.47
C LEU A 103 -10.28 16.20 1.11
N ARG A 104 -9.70 17.35 0.75
CA ARG A 104 -10.17 18.68 1.23
C ARG A 104 -11.64 18.97 0.91
N ARG A 105 -12.19 18.38 -0.16
CA ARG A 105 -13.61 18.50 -0.50
C ARG A 105 -14.50 17.51 0.23
N ALA A 106 -13.94 16.37 0.63
CA ALA A 106 -14.68 15.28 1.26
C ALA A 106 -14.77 15.39 2.78
N ILE A 107 -13.79 16.06 3.43
CA ILE A 107 -13.72 16.19 4.88
C ILE A 107 -13.54 17.66 5.31
N PRO A 108 -13.96 18.06 6.53
CA PRO A 108 -13.73 19.42 7.03
C PRO A 108 -12.25 19.79 7.11
N ALA A 109 -11.91 20.99 6.66
CA ALA A 109 -10.52 21.47 6.55
C ALA A 109 -9.71 21.38 7.86
N ARG A 110 -10.36 21.49 9.01
CA ARG A 110 -9.73 21.44 10.34
C ARG A 110 -9.02 20.12 10.67
N PHE A 111 -9.37 19.03 9.97
CA PHE A 111 -8.75 17.73 10.25
C PHE A 111 -7.43 17.54 9.51
N GLY A 112 -7.25 18.19 8.36
CA GLY A 112 -6.15 17.89 7.44
C GLY A 112 -6.22 16.46 6.91
N ALA A 113 -6.02 16.28 5.60
CA ALA A 113 -5.83 14.95 5.05
C ALA A 113 -4.92 15.02 3.83
N SER A 114 -3.97 14.11 3.83
CA SER A 114 -2.99 13.90 2.78
C SER A 114 -2.87 12.42 2.48
N ALA A 115 -2.08 12.12 1.47
CA ALA A 115 -1.70 10.76 1.15
C ALA A 115 -0.20 10.71 0.90
N THR A 116 0.42 9.60 1.27
CA THR A 116 1.79 9.29 0.93
C THR A 116 1.79 8.19 -0.12
N VAL A 117 2.72 8.28 -1.08
CA VAL A 117 2.84 7.30 -2.16
C VAL A 117 4.24 6.70 -2.18
N GLY A 118 4.36 5.38 -2.17
CA GLY A 118 5.62 4.69 -2.45
C GLY A 118 5.65 4.19 -3.89
N VAL A 119 6.74 4.43 -4.61
CA VAL A 119 6.92 3.99 -5.99
C VAL A 119 8.12 3.06 -6.10
N ALA A 120 7.92 1.92 -6.75
CA ALA A 120 8.99 1.02 -7.15
C ALA A 120 8.79 0.54 -8.58
N ASN A 121 9.87 0.10 -9.21
CA ASN A 121 9.86 -0.36 -10.60
C ASN A 121 10.53 -1.73 -10.75
N ALA A 122 9.97 -2.56 -11.65
CA ALA A 122 10.65 -3.72 -12.22
C ALA A 122 11.03 -3.40 -13.69
N PRO A 123 12.24 -3.75 -14.15
CA PRO A 123 13.23 -4.59 -13.47
C PRO A 123 14.21 -3.84 -12.54
N ARG A 124 14.11 -2.51 -12.40
CA ARG A 124 15.10 -1.69 -11.68
C ARG A 124 15.30 -2.11 -10.22
N ASP A 125 14.23 -2.16 -9.46
CA ASP A 125 14.24 -2.40 -8.01
C ASP A 125 13.91 -3.86 -7.66
N ALA A 126 13.26 -4.58 -8.57
CA ALA A 126 12.69 -5.90 -8.32
C ALA A 126 12.63 -6.77 -9.59
N LYS A 127 12.71 -8.09 -9.41
CA LYS A 127 12.60 -9.10 -10.49
C LYS A 127 11.30 -9.91 -10.45
N THR A 128 10.58 -9.86 -9.33
CA THR A 128 9.29 -10.56 -9.13
C THR A 128 8.24 -9.58 -8.63
N GLY A 129 6.95 -9.94 -8.79
CA GLY A 129 5.85 -9.13 -8.28
C GLY A 129 5.87 -8.98 -6.76
N GLU A 130 6.31 -10.02 -6.04
CA GLU A 130 6.50 -9.97 -4.58
C GLU A 130 7.59 -8.97 -4.18
N GLN A 131 8.75 -9.03 -4.85
CA GLN A 131 9.83 -8.05 -4.61
C GLN A 131 9.37 -6.63 -4.93
N LEU A 132 8.60 -6.46 -6.02
CA LEU A 132 8.09 -5.16 -6.43
C LEU A 132 7.15 -4.57 -5.36
N MET A 133 6.22 -5.37 -4.84
CA MET A 133 5.37 -4.98 -3.70
C MET A 133 6.20 -4.59 -2.48
N ARG A 134 7.20 -5.39 -2.12
CA ARG A 134 8.07 -5.11 -0.97
C ARG A 134 8.85 -3.81 -1.15
N LYS A 135 9.40 -3.54 -2.34
CA LYS A 135 10.15 -2.32 -2.62
C LYS A 135 9.25 -1.08 -2.60
N ALA A 136 8.04 -1.17 -3.15
CA ALA A 136 7.06 -0.07 -3.09
C ALA A 136 6.62 0.23 -1.65
N ASP A 137 6.50 -0.79 -0.81
CA ASP A 137 6.19 -0.63 0.61
C ASP A 137 7.33 0.06 1.37
N LEU A 138 8.59 -0.35 1.12
CA LEU A 138 9.75 0.32 1.69
C LEU A 138 9.82 1.79 1.28
N ALA A 139 9.51 2.10 0.02
CA ALA A 139 9.43 3.47 -0.49
C ALA A 139 8.34 4.28 0.24
N LEU A 140 7.16 3.69 0.44
CA LEU A 140 6.04 4.30 1.15
C LEU A 140 6.40 4.56 2.61
N TYR A 141 7.01 3.58 3.28
CA TYR A 141 7.44 3.70 4.66
C TYR A 141 8.49 4.80 4.84
N ALA A 142 9.53 4.82 4.00
CA ALA A 142 10.57 5.84 4.04
C ALA A 142 10.00 7.26 3.85
N ALA A 143 8.99 7.40 2.99
CA ALA A 143 8.28 8.67 2.81
C ALA A 143 7.44 9.06 4.04
N LYS A 144 6.80 8.10 4.71
CA LYS A 144 6.05 8.35 5.95
C LYS A 144 6.95 8.78 7.11
N GLU A 145 8.14 8.19 7.24
CA GLU A 145 9.13 8.58 8.26
C GLU A 145 9.62 10.03 8.08
N GLN A 146 9.53 10.58 6.86
CA GLN A 146 9.87 11.98 6.57
C GLN A 146 8.70 12.96 6.80
N GLY A 147 7.62 12.51 7.44
CA GLY A 147 6.43 13.32 7.74
C GLY A 147 5.25 13.11 6.78
N GLY A 148 5.37 12.18 5.82
CA GLY A 148 4.31 11.83 4.89
C GLY A 148 3.97 12.94 3.90
N ASN A 149 2.77 12.91 3.31
CA ASN A 149 2.30 13.84 2.29
C ASN A 149 3.30 14.03 1.12
N THR A 150 3.99 12.96 0.73
CA THR A 150 5.05 12.98 -0.28
C THR A 150 5.05 11.71 -1.13
N VAL A 151 5.83 11.71 -2.21
CA VAL A 151 6.13 10.51 -2.99
C VAL A 151 7.53 10.01 -2.65
N GLY A 152 7.62 8.78 -2.17
CA GLY A 152 8.86 8.07 -1.89
C GLY A 152 9.29 7.19 -3.05
N LEU A 153 10.61 7.11 -3.25
CA LEU A 153 11.24 6.07 -4.06
C LEU A 153 11.86 5.02 -3.15
N THR A 154 12.08 3.83 -3.71
CA THR A 154 12.86 2.79 -3.06
C THR A 154 14.21 3.38 -2.59
N PRO A 155 14.54 3.33 -1.28
CA PRO A 155 15.86 3.72 -0.80
C PRO A 155 16.95 2.94 -1.54
N ALA A 156 18.13 3.53 -1.73
CA ALA A 156 19.30 2.74 -2.13
C ALA A 156 19.45 1.58 -1.14
N ASP A 157 19.93 0.42 -1.61
CA ASP A 157 20.16 -0.77 -0.77
C ASP A 157 21.37 -0.53 0.17
N ASP A 158 21.33 0.52 0.97
CA ASP A 158 22.13 0.64 2.18
C ASP A 158 21.48 -0.30 3.20
N MET A 159 22.24 -1.32 3.61
CA MET A 159 21.87 -2.40 4.53
C MET A 159 20.68 -2.09 5.45
N VAL A 160 19.46 -2.48 5.04
CA VAL A 160 18.35 -2.67 5.97
C VAL A 160 18.53 -4.06 6.59
N LEU A 161 18.55 -4.14 7.92
CA LEU A 161 18.72 -5.37 8.70
C LEU A 161 17.89 -6.53 8.12
N LYS A 162 18.49 -7.73 8.05
CA LYS A 162 17.89 -9.00 7.57
C LYS A 162 16.60 -9.42 8.32
N SER A 163 16.15 -8.67 9.33
CA SER A 163 15.01 -8.97 10.18
C SER A 163 13.65 -8.41 9.70
N SER A 164 13.59 -7.54 8.68
CA SER A 164 12.29 -7.05 8.15
C SER A 164 11.83 -7.83 6.92
N TYR A 165 11.30 -9.03 7.17
CA TYR A 165 10.49 -9.80 6.20
C TYR A 165 9.05 -9.27 6.11
N TYR A 166 8.67 -8.37 7.01
CA TYR A 166 7.32 -7.82 7.10
C TYR A 166 7.31 -6.34 6.71
N SER A 167 6.34 -5.95 5.89
CA SER A 167 6.09 -4.54 5.57
C SER A 167 5.64 -3.74 6.79
N ALA A 168 5.83 -2.42 6.76
CA ALA A 168 5.28 -1.53 7.80
C ALA A 168 3.75 -1.67 7.89
N ALA A 169 3.09 -1.84 6.74
CA ALA A 169 1.66 -2.18 6.65
C ALA A 169 1.30 -3.49 7.37
N GLN A 170 2.07 -4.56 7.14
CA GLN A 170 1.87 -5.84 7.82
C GLN A 170 2.07 -5.71 9.33
N LEU A 171 3.10 -4.99 9.77
CA LEU A 171 3.38 -4.74 11.18
C LEU A 171 2.28 -3.89 11.83
N ALA A 172 1.78 -2.84 11.17
CA ALA A 172 0.67 -2.02 11.66
C ALA A 172 -0.63 -2.83 11.79
N ARG A 173 -0.94 -3.68 10.79
CA ARG A 173 -2.09 -4.60 10.84
C ARG A 173 -1.95 -5.64 11.94
N LEU A 174 -0.74 -6.17 12.15
CA LEU A 174 -0.42 -7.11 13.22
C LEU A 174 -0.60 -6.46 14.59
N LYS A 175 -0.09 -5.24 14.78
CA LYS A 175 -0.27 -4.45 16.00
C LYS A 175 -1.74 -4.18 16.29
N ALA A 176 -2.49 -3.67 15.31
CA ALA A 176 -3.93 -3.41 15.46
C ALA A 176 -4.72 -4.70 15.75
N LEU A 177 -4.30 -5.84 15.20
CA LEU A 177 -4.90 -7.14 15.53
C LEU A 177 -4.57 -7.57 16.96
N ALA A 178 -3.33 -7.39 17.40
CA ALA A 178 -2.88 -7.70 18.76
C ALA A 178 -3.66 -6.90 19.81
N GLU A 179 -3.86 -5.59 19.59
CA GLU A 179 -4.66 -4.72 20.45
C GLU A 179 -6.12 -5.18 20.54
N ARG A 180 -6.78 -5.46 19.41
CA ARG A 180 -8.17 -5.96 19.39
C ARG A 180 -8.33 -7.30 20.11
N LYS A 181 -7.32 -8.17 20.00
CA LYS A 181 -7.31 -9.49 20.63
C LYS A 181 -6.79 -9.45 22.08
N LYS A 182 -6.36 -8.29 22.57
CA LYS A 182 -5.71 -8.12 23.88
C LYS A 182 -4.56 -9.11 24.09
N THR A 183 -3.74 -9.30 23.06
CA THR A 183 -2.58 -10.21 23.06
C THR A 183 -1.33 -9.50 22.54
N LYS A 184 -0.18 -10.18 22.54
CA LYS A 184 1.08 -9.67 21.96
C LYS A 184 1.21 -10.09 20.50
N GLU A 185 1.84 -9.25 19.68
CA GLU A 185 2.15 -9.54 18.26
C GLU A 185 2.91 -10.87 18.10
N ALA A 186 3.86 -11.15 19.00
CA ALA A 186 4.64 -12.39 19.01
C ALA A 186 3.80 -13.66 19.29
N VAL A 187 2.60 -13.53 19.86
CA VAL A 187 1.67 -14.68 20.02
C VAL A 187 0.99 -14.98 18.68
N LEU A 188 0.50 -13.94 18.00
CA LEU A 188 -0.14 -14.06 16.69
C LEU A 188 0.82 -14.56 15.60
N LEU A 189 2.09 -14.13 15.66
CA LEU A 189 3.12 -14.62 14.73
C LEU A 189 3.42 -16.11 14.95
N ARG A 190 3.43 -16.58 16.20
CA ARG A 190 3.62 -18.01 16.51
C ARG A 190 2.43 -18.84 16.04
N GLU A 191 1.21 -18.38 16.28
CA GLU A 191 -0.01 -19.01 15.78
C GLU A 191 0.02 -19.13 14.24
N GLY A 192 0.35 -18.04 13.55
CA GLY A 192 0.50 -18.05 12.09
C GLY A 192 1.59 -18.99 11.58
N LEU A 193 2.72 -19.09 12.30
CA LEU A 193 3.79 -20.04 11.95
C LEU A 193 3.35 -21.49 12.15
N GLU A 194 2.71 -21.81 13.27
CA GLU A 194 2.17 -23.16 13.54
C GLU A 194 1.14 -23.57 12.49
N ASP A 195 0.30 -22.65 12.03
CA ASP A 195 -0.67 -22.91 10.98
C ASP A 195 0.01 -23.19 9.63
N VAL A 196 1.09 -22.47 9.30
CA VAL A 196 1.89 -22.72 8.09
C VAL A 196 2.55 -24.09 8.16
N LEU A 197 3.20 -24.44 9.29
CA LEU A 197 3.83 -25.74 9.46
C LEU A 197 2.81 -26.87 9.37
N ARG A 198 1.68 -26.76 10.09
CA ARG A 198 0.60 -27.76 10.04
C ARG A 198 0.01 -27.94 8.64
N LYS A 199 0.02 -26.90 7.82
CA LYS A 199 -0.45 -26.96 6.43
C LYS A 199 0.44 -27.86 5.57
N TYR A 200 1.76 -27.82 5.75
CA TYR A 200 2.72 -28.54 4.91
C TYR A 200 3.24 -29.85 5.52
N ASP A 201 3.08 -30.05 6.83
CA ASP A 201 3.36 -31.35 7.48
C ASP A 201 2.30 -32.43 7.15
N ARG A 202 1.25 -32.06 6.40
CA ARG A 202 0.16 -32.95 5.97
C ARG A 202 0.26 -33.40 4.51
N ASP A 203 1.31 -32.98 3.81
CA ASP A 203 1.71 -33.44 2.47
C ASP A 203 2.87 -34.44 2.56
#